data_AF-A0A9D2Q1Q9-F1
#
_entry.id   AF-A0A9D2Q1Q9-F1
#
_cell.length_a   1.000
_cell.length_b   1.000
_cell.length_c   1.000
_cell.angle_alpha   90.00
_cell.angle_beta   90.00
_cell.angle_gamma   90.00
#
_symmetry.space_group_name_H-M   'P 1'
#
loop_
_entity.id
_entity.type
_entity.pdbx_description
1 polymer ?
#
loop_
_entity_poly.entity_id
_entity_poly.type
_entity_poly.pdbx_seq_one_letter_code
_entity_poly.pdbx_strand_id
1 'polypeptide(L)'
;MSTRPSPQTPAALPSLGELFPPLGLVVRAGELALRPFADQDLPEYTALIRRPIFEDPDSPQVFPWYRAEPEVRVREALRFQWRLRCGISPESWTLPFGVWAGGRLIGAQDVSAVRFAERRTVTSGSWLTLDAHGNGCGKLMRQAMLVLAFDHLGALRAESAAVIGNAPSYGVSRACGYVDNGTEISTMPGSNEEQQRFLVTPELFRRPDVPVDVEGLTPALREMLGA
;
A
#
# COMPACT_ATOMS: atom_id res chain seq x y z
N MET A 1 15.86 -59.50 -15.17
CA MET A 1 14.91 -58.41 -15.48
C MET A 1 15.28 -57.23 -14.59
N SER A 2 15.88 -56.19 -15.15
CA SER A 2 16.28 -54.99 -14.40
C SER A 2 15.11 -54.00 -14.43
N THR A 3 14.42 -53.84 -13.31
CA THR A 3 13.35 -52.85 -13.13
C THR A 3 13.96 -51.47 -13.08
N ARG A 4 13.79 -50.66 -14.14
CA ARG A 4 14.09 -49.22 -14.07
C ARG A 4 13.19 -48.60 -12.99
N PRO A 5 13.73 -47.78 -12.08
CA PRO A 5 12.92 -47.03 -11.15
C PRO A 5 12.06 -46.05 -11.95
N SER A 6 10.77 -45.98 -11.63
CA SER A 6 9.84 -44.99 -12.18
C SER A 6 10.40 -43.58 -11.96
N PRO A 7 10.31 -42.68 -12.95
CA PRO A 7 10.76 -41.31 -12.76
C PRO A 7 9.95 -40.68 -11.63
N GLN A 8 10.63 -40.28 -10.54
CA GLN A 8 10.01 -39.51 -9.49
C GLN A 8 9.57 -38.18 -10.10
N THR A 9 8.29 -37.83 -9.94
CA THR A 9 7.81 -36.49 -10.30
C THR A 9 8.57 -35.49 -9.43
N PRO A 10 9.30 -34.51 -10.01
CA PRO A 10 10.02 -33.54 -9.20
C PRO A 10 9.03 -32.81 -8.29
N ALA A 11 9.41 -32.64 -7.02
CA ALA A 11 8.61 -31.91 -6.05
C ALA A 11 8.31 -30.49 -6.59
N ALA A 12 7.10 -29.99 -6.35
CA ALA A 12 6.72 -28.64 -6.74
C ALA A 12 7.68 -27.62 -6.09
N LEU A 13 8.18 -26.69 -6.90
CA LEU A 13 9.02 -25.60 -6.39
C LEU A 13 8.14 -24.65 -5.55
N PRO A 14 8.69 -24.09 -4.45
CA PRO A 14 7.96 -23.11 -3.65
C PRO A 14 7.65 -21.86 -4.48
N SER A 15 6.50 -21.26 -4.19
CA SER A 15 6.11 -19.97 -4.73
C SER A 15 7.02 -18.85 -4.21
N LEU A 16 7.06 -17.73 -4.93
CA LEU A 16 7.84 -16.58 -4.49
C LEU A 16 7.33 -15.99 -3.17
N GLY A 17 6.03 -16.11 -2.86
CA GLY A 17 5.48 -15.68 -1.57
C GLY A 17 5.93 -16.55 -0.38
N GLU A 18 6.24 -17.82 -0.62
CA GLU A 18 6.82 -18.71 0.41
C GLU A 18 8.30 -18.38 0.65
N LEU A 19 9.02 -17.99 -0.40
CA LEU A 19 10.44 -17.62 -0.31
C LEU A 19 10.66 -16.17 0.15
N PHE A 20 9.74 -15.29 -0.19
CA PHE A 20 9.74 -13.87 0.17
C PHE A 20 8.35 -13.48 0.70
N PRO A 21 8.15 -13.63 2.03
CA PRO A 21 6.84 -13.53 2.69
C PRO A 21 5.98 -12.31 2.35
N PRO A 22 6.53 -11.09 2.13
CA PRO A 22 5.70 -9.94 1.77
C PRO A 22 4.80 -10.20 0.55
N LEU A 23 5.24 -10.96 -0.44
CA LEU A 23 4.44 -11.24 -1.65
C LEU A 23 3.30 -12.25 -1.42
N GLY A 24 3.28 -12.93 -0.27
CA GLY A 24 2.17 -13.78 0.15
C GLY A 24 1.05 -13.02 0.86
N LEU A 25 1.29 -11.77 1.28
CA LEU A 25 0.34 -10.98 2.05
C LEU A 25 -0.83 -10.51 1.18
N VAL A 26 -2.05 -10.75 1.64
CA VAL A 26 -3.27 -10.26 1.01
C VAL A 26 -4.24 -9.75 2.06
N VAL A 27 -4.81 -8.57 1.83
CA VAL A 27 -5.88 -7.99 2.63
C VAL A 27 -7.13 -7.86 1.75
N ARG A 28 -8.26 -8.43 2.17
CA ARG A 28 -9.52 -8.40 1.41
C ARG A 28 -10.60 -7.68 2.19
N ALA A 29 -11.42 -6.89 1.50
CA ALA A 29 -12.57 -6.22 2.08
C ALA A 29 -13.66 -6.05 1.01
N GLY A 30 -14.71 -6.88 1.06
CA GLY A 30 -15.70 -6.95 -0.01
C GLY A 30 -15.05 -7.32 -1.35
N GLU A 31 -15.29 -6.51 -2.38
CA GLU A 31 -14.66 -6.69 -3.72
C GLU A 31 -13.23 -6.12 -3.82
N LEU A 32 -12.72 -5.47 -2.77
CA LEU A 32 -11.36 -4.95 -2.75
C LEU A 32 -10.35 -6.01 -2.30
N ALA A 33 -9.23 -6.04 -3.01
CA ALA A 33 -8.03 -6.77 -2.62
C ALA A 33 -6.82 -5.84 -2.63
N LEU A 34 -6.10 -5.79 -1.50
CA LEU A 34 -4.82 -5.13 -1.36
C LEU A 34 -3.77 -6.22 -1.23
N ARG A 35 -2.77 -6.22 -2.13
CA ARG A 35 -1.63 -7.15 -2.05
C ARG A 35 -0.38 -6.50 -2.62
N PRO A 36 0.82 -6.81 -2.11
CA PRO A 36 2.03 -6.23 -2.66
C PRO A 36 2.15 -6.57 -4.14
N PHE A 37 2.58 -5.61 -4.95
CA PHE A 37 2.83 -5.88 -6.37
C PHE A 37 3.82 -7.04 -6.50
N ALA A 38 3.51 -8.01 -7.35
CA ALA A 38 4.45 -8.99 -7.88
C ALA A 38 4.90 -8.58 -9.30
N ASP A 39 5.93 -9.22 -9.84
CA ASP A 39 6.45 -8.86 -11.17
C ASP A 39 5.41 -9.03 -12.29
N GLN A 40 4.53 -10.02 -12.17
CA GLN A 40 3.41 -10.24 -13.12
C GLN A 40 2.40 -9.09 -13.16
N ASP A 41 2.32 -8.27 -12.11
CA ASP A 41 1.38 -7.15 -12.02
C ASP A 41 1.97 -5.85 -12.60
N LEU A 42 3.30 -5.79 -12.71
CA LEU A 42 4.00 -4.59 -13.15
C LEU A 42 3.57 -4.15 -14.56
N PRO A 43 3.32 -5.03 -15.54
CA PRO A 43 2.73 -4.63 -16.81
C PRO A 43 1.38 -3.89 -16.67
N GLU A 44 0.45 -4.41 -15.87
CA GLU A 44 -0.85 -3.75 -15.61
C GLU A 44 -0.65 -2.40 -14.91
N TYR A 45 0.21 -2.36 -13.89
CA TYR A 45 0.58 -1.14 -13.18
C TYR A 45 1.16 -0.07 -14.11
N THR A 46 2.08 -0.45 -15.02
CA THR A 46 2.67 0.49 -15.99
C THR A 46 1.65 1.01 -17.00
N ALA A 47 0.71 0.17 -17.43
CA ALA A 47 -0.39 0.61 -18.28
C ALA A 47 -1.29 1.62 -17.55
N LEU A 48 -1.52 1.41 -16.25
CA LEU A 48 -2.34 2.30 -15.42
C LEU A 48 -1.72 3.69 -15.29
N ILE A 49 -0.43 3.78 -14.93
CA ILE A 49 0.25 5.07 -14.71
C ILE A 49 0.60 5.84 -16.00
N ARG A 50 0.49 5.19 -17.17
CA ARG A 50 0.54 5.86 -18.49
C ARG A 50 -0.72 6.66 -18.79
N ARG A 51 -1.85 6.27 -18.20
CA ARG A 51 -3.14 6.96 -18.39
C ARG A 51 -3.24 8.16 -17.44
N PRO A 52 -4.12 9.13 -17.74
CA PRO A 52 -4.52 10.13 -16.76
C PRO A 52 -5.10 9.46 -15.51
N ILE A 53 -4.45 9.64 -14.36
CA ILE A 53 -4.95 9.17 -13.04
C ILE A 53 -5.40 10.36 -12.17
N PHE A 54 -5.03 11.58 -12.57
CA PHE A 54 -5.42 12.84 -11.95
C PHE A 54 -6.05 13.74 -13.01
N GLU A 55 -7.07 14.51 -12.62
CA GLU A 55 -7.79 15.43 -13.52
C GLU A 55 -6.90 16.62 -13.91
N ASP A 56 -6.22 17.18 -12.91
CA ASP A 56 -5.17 18.17 -13.07
C ASP A 56 -3.83 17.55 -12.65
N PRO A 57 -2.95 17.17 -13.59
CA PRO A 57 -1.63 16.59 -13.30
C PRO A 57 -0.65 17.60 -12.68
N ASP A 58 -0.91 18.90 -12.81
CA ASP A 58 -0.05 19.96 -12.28
C ASP A 58 -0.44 20.38 -10.87
N SER A 59 -1.64 19.98 -10.41
CA SER A 59 -2.13 20.23 -9.06
C SER A 59 -1.06 19.94 -7.98
N PRO A 60 -0.95 20.78 -6.94
CA PRO A 60 -0.07 20.55 -5.79
C PRO A 60 -0.27 19.19 -5.11
N GLN A 61 -1.47 18.62 -5.23
CA GLN A 61 -1.87 17.36 -4.61
C GLN A 61 -1.31 16.13 -5.34
N VAL A 62 -0.84 16.31 -6.57
CA VAL A 62 -0.27 15.24 -7.39
C VAL A 62 1.18 15.00 -7.01
N PHE A 63 1.54 13.72 -6.91
CA PHE A 63 2.90 13.35 -6.57
C PHE A 63 3.89 13.85 -7.64
N PRO A 64 5.02 14.48 -7.26
CA PRO A 64 6.03 14.98 -8.19
C PRO A 64 6.51 13.95 -9.23
N TRP A 65 6.58 12.67 -8.86
CA TRP A 65 6.96 11.60 -9.79
C TRP A 65 6.01 11.47 -10.99
N TYR A 66 4.74 11.84 -10.83
CA TYR A 66 3.74 11.79 -11.89
C TYR A 66 3.99 12.85 -12.95
N ARG A 67 4.66 13.96 -12.64
CA ARG A 67 4.95 15.02 -13.61
C ARG A 67 6.02 14.64 -14.65
N ALA A 68 6.72 13.52 -14.45
CA ALA A 68 7.67 13.02 -15.42
C ALA A 68 6.96 12.54 -16.71
N GLU A 69 7.67 12.65 -17.84
CA GLU A 69 7.26 12.09 -19.13
C GLU A 69 6.89 10.60 -18.99
N PRO A 70 5.85 10.11 -19.70
CA PRO A 70 5.26 8.79 -19.44
C PRO A 70 6.25 7.62 -19.35
N GLU A 71 7.21 7.54 -20.28
CA GLU A 71 8.18 6.43 -20.27
C GLU A 71 9.30 6.61 -19.23
N VAL A 72 9.60 7.84 -18.82
CA VAL A 72 10.48 8.10 -17.67
C VAL A 72 9.77 7.71 -16.38
N ARG A 73 8.51 8.14 -16.23
CA ARG A 73 7.62 7.78 -15.12
C ARG A 73 7.51 6.27 -14.95
N VAL A 74 7.29 5.54 -16.03
CA VAL A 74 7.22 4.07 -16.03
C VAL A 74 8.50 3.44 -15.51
N ARG A 75 9.66 3.82 -16.06
CA ARG A 75 10.95 3.26 -15.63
C ARG A 75 11.23 3.55 -14.16
N GLU A 76 10.98 4.79 -13.71
CA GLU A 76 11.21 5.17 -12.31
C GLU A 76 10.21 4.53 -11.34
N ALA A 77 8.97 4.33 -11.76
CA ALA A 77 7.96 3.62 -10.98
C ALA A 77 8.34 2.14 -10.76
N LEU A 78 8.84 1.46 -11.80
CA LEU A 78 9.36 0.09 -11.68
C LEU A 78 10.56 0.03 -10.71
N ARG A 79 11.52 0.93 -10.88
CA ARG A 79 12.68 1.05 -9.97
C ARG A 79 12.24 1.32 -8.53
N PHE A 80 11.23 2.17 -8.34
CA PHE A 80 10.65 2.47 -7.04
C PHE A 80 10.04 1.22 -6.42
N GLN A 81 9.17 0.49 -7.13
CA GLN A 81 8.57 -0.74 -6.63
C GLN A 81 9.62 -1.79 -6.22
N TRP A 82 10.66 -1.99 -7.02
CA TRP A 82 11.75 -2.89 -6.66
C TRP A 82 12.55 -2.42 -5.44
N ARG A 83 12.82 -1.11 -5.31
CA ARG A 83 13.47 -0.54 -4.13
C ARG A 83 12.68 -0.76 -2.85
N LEU A 84 11.35 -0.60 -2.91
CA LEU A 84 10.50 -0.84 -1.75
C LEU A 84 10.56 -2.30 -1.31
N ARG A 85 10.47 -3.24 -2.25
CA ARG A 85 10.57 -4.67 -1.96
C ARG A 85 11.91 -5.05 -1.35
N CYS A 86 13.02 -4.59 -1.93
CA CYS A 86 14.36 -4.95 -1.44
C CYS A 86 14.73 -4.23 -0.13
N GLY A 87 14.06 -3.12 0.18
CA GLY A 87 14.35 -2.28 1.34
C GLY A 87 13.60 -2.65 2.61
N ILE A 88 12.84 -3.76 2.64
CA ILE A 88 12.12 -4.19 3.84
C ILE A 88 13.12 -4.68 4.90
N SER A 89 13.17 -3.99 6.03
CA SER A 89 13.83 -4.43 7.25
C SER A 89 13.04 -4.02 8.50
N PRO A 90 13.32 -4.61 9.67
CA PRO A 90 12.65 -4.23 10.93
C PRO A 90 12.80 -2.74 11.29
N GLU A 91 13.90 -2.12 10.88
CA GLU A 91 14.22 -0.71 11.15
C GLU A 91 13.45 0.24 10.23
N SER A 92 13.12 -0.18 9.01
CA SER A 92 12.38 0.62 8.04
C SER A 92 11.80 -0.27 6.96
N TRP A 93 10.50 -0.15 6.71
CA TRP A 93 9.83 -0.89 5.65
C TRP A 93 8.69 -0.10 5.03
N THR A 94 8.34 -0.49 3.81
CA THR A 94 7.11 -0.08 3.14
C THR A 94 6.54 -1.28 2.42
N LEU A 95 5.27 -1.56 2.63
CA LEU A 95 4.51 -2.56 1.89
C LEU A 95 3.71 -1.85 0.78
N PRO A 96 4.11 -1.99 -0.49
CA PRO A 96 3.44 -1.30 -1.59
C PRO A 96 2.26 -2.12 -2.11
N PHE A 97 1.07 -1.90 -1.56
CA PHE A 97 -0.11 -2.62 -2.04
C PHE A 97 -0.63 -2.01 -3.34
N GLY A 98 -0.75 -2.85 -4.37
CA GLY A 98 -1.72 -2.57 -5.43
C GLY A 98 -3.14 -2.75 -4.88
N VAL A 99 -4.08 -1.95 -5.39
CA VAL A 99 -5.50 -2.02 -5.01
C VAL A 99 -6.29 -2.54 -6.21
N TRP A 100 -6.85 -3.74 -6.09
CA TRP A 100 -7.74 -4.32 -7.10
C TRP A 100 -9.19 -4.24 -6.64
N ALA A 101 -10.09 -3.89 -7.56
CA ALA A 101 -11.54 -3.92 -7.37
C ALA A 101 -12.17 -4.70 -8.52
N GLY A 102 -12.96 -5.75 -8.22
CA GLY A 102 -13.53 -6.61 -9.26
C GLY A 102 -12.48 -7.23 -10.19
N GLY A 103 -11.28 -7.52 -9.67
CA GLY A 103 -10.16 -8.09 -10.42
C GLY A 103 -9.34 -7.10 -11.26
N ARG A 104 -9.69 -5.81 -11.29
CA ARG A 104 -8.95 -4.77 -12.03
C ARG A 104 -8.10 -3.92 -11.09
N LEU A 105 -6.85 -3.64 -11.45
CA LEU A 105 -6.03 -2.69 -10.71
C LEU A 105 -6.57 -1.26 -10.85
N ILE A 106 -6.86 -0.61 -9.73
CA ILE A 106 -7.46 0.72 -9.68
C ILE A 106 -6.58 1.78 -8.98
N GLY A 107 -5.49 1.37 -8.35
CA GLY A 107 -4.55 2.30 -7.70
C GLY A 107 -3.57 1.60 -6.76
N ALA A 108 -3.06 2.35 -5.80
CA ALA A 108 -2.13 1.85 -4.79
C ALA A 108 -2.41 2.42 -3.40
N GLN A 109 -2.08 1.63 -2.38
CA GLN A 109 -2.11 1.98 -0.97
C GLN A 109 -0.83 1.48 -0.33
N ASP A 110 0.05 2.39 0.05
CA ASP A 110 1.27 2.05 0.76
C ASP A 110 1.03 2.15 2.26
N VAL A 111 1.67 1.26 3.02
CA VAL A 111 1.84 1.39 4.46
C VAL A 111 3.31 1.27 4.79
N SER A 112 3.81 2.17 5.62
CA SER A 112 5.23 2.27 5.94
C SER A 112 5.41 2.38 7.45
N ALA A 113 6.56 1.93 7.93
CA ALA A 113 6.99 2.21 9.29
C ALA A 113 8.52 2.36 9.37
N VAL A 114 8.96 3.06 10.40
CA VAL A 114 10.37 3.18 10.77
C VAL A 114 10.46 2.82 12.24
N ARG A 115 11.33 1.87 12.61
CA ARG A 115 11.49 1.36 13.98
C ARG A 115 10.13 0.93 14.57
N PHE A 116 9.46 0.01 13.86
CA PHE A 116 8.07 -0.33 14.16
C PHE A 116 7.91 -0.98 15.54
N ALA A 117 8.87 -1.82 15.93
CA ALA A 117 8.89 -2.50 17.23
C ALA A 117 8.79 -1.50 18.40
N GLU A 118 9.48 -0.35 18.28
CA GLU A 118 9.52 0.70 19.30
C GLU A 118 8.39 1.72 19.14
N ARG A 119 8.13 2.20 17.90
CA ARG A 119 7.19 3.30 17.67
C ARG A 119 5.74 2.84 17.60
N ARG A 120 5.49 1.58 17.22
CA ARG A 120 4.16 1.04 16.92
C ARG A 120 3.30 2.00 16.08
N THR A 121 3.95 2.71 15.16
CA THR A 121 3.35 3.77 14.35
C THR A 121 3.57 3.47 12.89
N VAL A 122 2.50 3.50 12.11
CA VAL A 122 2.55 3.41 10.65
C VAL A 122 2.25 4.75 9.99
N THR A 123 2.78 4.99 8.80
CA THR A 123 2.35 6.05 7.89
C THR A 123 1.73 5.44 6.64
N SER A 124 1.01 6.24 5.86
CA SER A 124 0.39 5.76 4.62
C SER A 124 0.41 6.81 3.51
N GLY A 125 0.53 6.32 2.27
CA GLY A 125 0.36 7.08 1.04
C GLY A 125 -0.55 6.32 0.10
N SER A 126 -1.34 7.00 -0.73
CA SER A 126 -2.26 6.31 -1.63
C SER A 126 -2.70 7.17 -2.80
N TRP A 127 -3.12 6.52 -3.87
CA TRP A 127 -3.81 7.15 -5.00
C TRP A 127 -4.74 6.14 -5.65
N LEU A 128 -5.77 6.66 -6.30
CA LEU A 128 -6.70 5.89 -7.12
C LEU A 128 -6.81 6.55 -8.49
N THR A 129 -7.24 5.77 -9.47
CA THR A 129 -7.63 6.27 -10.78
C THR A 129 -8.93 7.09 -10.70
N LEU A 130 -9.10 8.03 -11.63
CA LEU A 130 -10.28 8.90 -11.68
C LEU A 130 -11.60 8.13 -11.72
N ASP A 131 -11.67 7.05 -12.50
CA ASP A 131 -12.86 6.21 -12.61
C ASP A 131 -13.16 5.38 -11.35
N ALA A 132 -12.21 5.30 -10.41
CA ALA A 132 -12.40 4.69 -9.10
C ALA A 132 -12.76 5.70 -8.00
N HIS A 133 -12.73 7.01 -8.28
CA HIS A 133 -13.13 8.05 -7.33
C HIS A 133 -14.65 8.05 -7.10
N GLY A 134 -15.09 8.57 -5.95
CA GLY A 134 -16.52 8.70 -5.60
C GLY A 134 -17.25 7.40 -5.24
N ASN A 135 -16.66 6.23 -5.50
CA ASN A 135 -17.29 4.92 -5.29
C ASN A 135 -16.98 4.29 -3.91
N GLY A 136 -16.52 5.07 -2.93
CA GLY A 136 -16.17 4.58 -1.59
C GLY A 136 -14.87 3.75 -1.49
N CYS A 137 -14.22 3.43 -2.61
CA CYS A 137 -12.99 2.62 -2.66
C CYS A 137 -11.86 3.21 -1.83
N GLY A 138 -11.64 4.53 -1.89
CA GLY A 138 -10.58 5.20 -1.13
C GLY A 138 -10.75 5.10 0.39
N LYS A 139 -12.00 5.14 0.87
CA LYS A 139 -12.32 4.90 2.28
C LYS A 139 -12.05 3.43 2.64
N LEU A 140 -12.60 2.50 1.87
CA LEU A 140 -12.52 1.08 2.18
C LEU A 140 -11.07 0.55 2.13
N MET A 141 -10.26 0.95 1.14
CA MET A 141 -8.84 0.54 1.08
C MET A 141 -8.05 1.04 2.29
N ARG A 142 -8.35 2.26 2.78
CA ARG A 142 -7.68 2.82 3.96
C ARG A 142 -8.12 2.09 5.23
N GLN A 143 -9.41 1.81 5.37
CA GLN A 143 -9.95 1.01 6.48
C GLN A 143 -9.35 -0.40 6.52
N ALA A 144 -9.24 -1.07 5.37
CA ALA A 144 -8.63 -2.39 5.26
C ALA A 144 -7.14 -2.37 5.67
N MET A 145 -6.38 -1.37 5.22
CA MET A 145 -5.00 -1.15 5.64
C MET A 145 -4.89 -0.91 7.16
N LEU A 146 -5.82 -0.13 7.74
CA LEU A 146 -5.84 0.12 9.18
C LEU A 146 -6.19 -1.12 10.01
N VAL A 147 -7.04 -2.01 9.50
CA VAL A 147 -7.28 -3.33 10.14
C VAL A 147 -5.97 -4.13 10.17
N LEU A 148 -5.25 -4.23 9.04
CA LEU A 148 -3.92 -4.86 9.03
C LEU A 148 -2.99 -4.22 10.07
N ALA A 149 -2.91 -2.89 10.10
CA ALA A 149 -2.01 -2.17 11.00
C ALA A 149 -2.34 -2.39 12.48
N PHE A 150 -3.60 -2.18 12.88
CA PHE A 150 -3.99 -2.23 14.30
C PHE A 150 -4.23 -3.65 14.79
N ASP A 151 -5.03 -4.44 14.07
CA ASP A 151 -5.50 -5.72 14.58
C ASP A 151 -4.49 -6.84 14.36
N HIS A 152 -3.69 -6.74 13.29
CA HIS A 152 -2.76 -7.79 12.91
C HIS A 152 -1.32 -7.45 13.24
N LEU A 153 -0.84 -6.23 12.94
CA LEU A 153 0.55 -5.82 13.23
C LEU A 153 0.73 -5.21 14.63
N GLY A 154 -0.35 -4.90 15.34
CA GLY A 154 -0.28 -4.33 16.69
C GLY A 154 0.21 -2.88 16.71
N ALA A 155 -0.03 -2.11 15.65
CA ALA A 155 0.19 -0.68 15.67
C ALA A 155 -0.71 -0.02 16.73
N LEU A 156 -0.23 1.06 17.35
CA LEU A 156 -0.97 1.88 18.30
C LEU A 156 -1.32 3.25 17.72
N ARG A 157 -0.77 3.56 16.54
CA ARG A 157 -0.96 4.85 15.86
C ARG A 157 -0.79 4.69 14.35
N ALA A 158 -1.65 5.35 13.59
CA ALA A 158 -1.45 5.53 12.15
C ALA A 158 -1.47 7.03 11.82
N GLU A 159 -0.50 7.47 11.03
CA GLU A 159 -0.36 8.85 10.58
C GLU A 159 -0.55 8.95 9.07
N SER A 160 -0.98 10.12 8.61
CA SER A 160 -1.03 10.46 7.20
C SER A 160 -0.86 11.97 7.05
N ALA A 161 -0.50 12.41 5.86
CA ALA A 161 -0.41 13.82 5.53
C ALA A 161 -0.96 14.05 4.12
N ALA A 162 -1.57 15.21 3.90
CA ALA A 162 -2.04 15.60 2.59
C ALA A 162 -1.92 17.11 2.41
N VAL A 163 -1.56 17.53 1.20
CA VAL A 163 -1.39 18.94 0.82
C VAL A 163 -2.61 19.77 1.25
N ILE A 164 -2.36 20.99 1.73
CA ILE A 164 -3.41 21.93 2.12
C ILE A 164 -4.44 22.08 1.00
N GLY A 165 -5.72 21.86 1.32
CA GLY A 165 -6.83 21.96 0.36
C GLY A 165 -7.20 20.66 -0.35
N ASN A 166 -6.53 19.53 -0.08
CA ASN A 166 -6.92 18.22 -0.61
C ASN A 166 -8.18 17.66 0.08
N ALA A 167 -9.34 18.22 -0.27
CA ALA A 167 -10.64 17.84 0.30
C ALA A 167 -10.96 16.33 0.17
N PRO A 168 -10.69 15.64 -0.96
CA PRO A 168 -10.91 14.20 -1.06
C PRO A 168 -10.12 13.39 -0.03
N SER A 169 -8.81 13.67 0.13
CA SER A 169 -7.97 12.97 1.11
C SER A 169 -8.43 13.23 2.54
N TYR A 170 -8.85 14.47 2.84
CA TYR A 170 -9.38 14.82 4.17
C TYR A 170 -10.66 14.07 4.47
N GLY A 171 -11.55 13.94 3.46
CA GLY A 171 -12.76 13.15 3.56
C GLY A 171 -12.48 11.69 3.91
N VAL A 172 -11.51 11.06 3.23
CA VAL A 172 -11.09 9.68 3.54
C VAL A 172 -10.52 9.57 4.96
N SER A 173 -9.59 10.45 5.34
CA SER A 173 -8.99 10.44 6.68
C SER A 173 -10.06 10.59 7.78
N ARG A 174 -10.92 11.61 7.67
CA ARG A 174 -12.00 11.83 8.65
C ARG A 174 -13.00 10.68 8.67
N ALA A 175 -13.33 10.08 7.52
CA ALA A 175 -14.22 8.93 7.46
C ALA A 175 -13.63 7.70 8.17
N CYS A 176 -12.30 7.55 8.21
CA CYS A 176 -11.62 6.48 8.94
C CYS A 176 -11.37 6.80 10.43
N GLY A 177 -11.79 7.98 10.91
CA GLY A 177 -11.64 8.38 12.32
C GLY A 177 -10.35 9.14 12.63
N TYR A 178 -9.58 9.56 11.62
CA TYR A 178 -8.44 10.42 11.85
C TYR A 178 -8.86 11.80 12.37
N VAL A 179 -8.04 12.35 13.26
CA VAL A 179 -8.10 13.72 13.77
C VAL A 179 -6.89 14.52 13.28
N ASP A 180 -7.01 15.86 13.29
CA ASP A 180 -5.93 16.75 12.89
C ASP A 180 -4.72 16.64 13.83
N ASN A 181 -3.51 16.71 13.28
CA ASN A 181 -2.25 16.50 14.00
C ASN A 181 -1.19 17.57 13.65
N GLY A 182 -1.64 18.82 13.46
CA GLY A 182 -0.79 19.94 13.02
C GLY A 182 -0.46 19.90 11.53
N THR A 183 0.56 20.65 11.12
CA THR A 183 1.03 20.74 9.73
C THR A 183 2.50 20.39 9.60
N GLU A 184 2.95 20.10 8.37
CA GLU A 184 4.36 19.96 8.03
C GLU A 184 4.63 20.44 6.60
N ILE A 185 5.89 20.74 6.30
CA ILE A 185 6.33 20.87 4.91
C ILE A 185 6.63 19.48 4.37
N SER A 186 6.16 19.21 3.15
CA SER A 186 6.34 17.93 2.46
C SER A 186 7.77 17.41 2.57
N THR A 187 7.92 16.16 3.04
CA THR A 187 9.21 15.47 3.13
C THR A 187 9.67 14.85 1.81
N MET A 188 8.81 14.86 0.79
CA MET A 188 9.09 14.32 -0.53
C MET A 188 10.06 15.23 -1.32
N PRO A 189 11.17 14.70 -1.84
CA PRO A 189 12.13 15.48 -2.62
C PRO A 189 11.46 16.20 -3.80
N GLY A 190 11.77 17.49 -3.96
CA GLY A 190 11.21 18.32 -5.03
C GLY A 190 9.83 18.91 -4.74
N SER A 191 9.31 18.77 -3.51
CA SER A 191 8.08 19.41 -3.05
C SER A 191 8.37 20.30 -1.84
N ASN A 192 7.79 21.51 -1.82
CA ASN A 192 7.79 22.45 -0.70
C ASN A 192 6.36 22.75 -0.20
N GLU A 193 5.39 21.94 -0.62
CA GLU A 193 3.99 22.11 -0.27
C GLU A 193 3.76 21.91 1.23
N GLU A 194 2.94 22.77 1.84
CA GLU A 194 2.45 22.56 3.20
C GLU A 194 1.39 21.45 3.20
N GLN A 195 1.42 20.60 4.23
CA GLN A 195 0.55 19.45 4.39
C GLN A 195 -0.16 19.49 5.74
N GLN A 196 -1.47 19.21 5.72
CA GLN A 196 -2.23 18.88 6.92
C GLN A 196 -1.84 17.47 7.36
N ARG A 197 -1.43 17.32 8.62
CA ARG A 197 -1.18 16.01 9.24
C ARG A 197 -2.44 15.49 9.91
N PHE A 198 -2.57 14.17 9.90
CA PHE A 198 -3.66 13.42 10.48
C PHE A 198 -3.11 12.29 11.35
N LEU A 199 -3.82 11.97 12.43
CA LEU A 199 -3.54 10.81 13.28
C LEU A 199 -4.81 10.02 13.58
N VAL A 200 -4.71 8.70 13.68
CA VAL A 200 -5.77 7.82 14.21
C VAL A 200 -5.15 6.76 15.11
N THR A 201 -5.87 6.40 16.16
CA THR A 201 -5.51 5.32 17.10
C THR A 201 -6.55 4.19 17.02
N PRO A 202 -6.29 3.00 17.58
CA PRO A 202 -7.27 1.91 17.59
C PRO A 202 -8.64 2.31 18.17
N GLU A 203 -8.67 3.21 19.15
CA GLU A 203 -9.88 3.67 19.82
C GLU A 203 -10.73 4.62 18.95
N LEU A 204 -10.07 5.42 18.10
CA LEU A 204 -10.74 6.37 17.21
C LEU A 204 -11.08 5.75 15.85
N PHE A 205 -10.47 4.61 15.52
CA PHE A 205 -10.60 3.97 14.22
C PHE A 205 -12.05 3.61 13.90
N ARG A 206 -12.58 4.21 12.83
CA ARG A 206 -13.88 3.85 12.26
C ARG A 206 -13.71 2.69 11.30
N ARG A 207 -14.09 1.50 11.77
CA ARG A 207 -14.01 0.22 11.05
C ARG A 207 -14.89 0.19 9.80
N PRO A 208 -14.55 -0.64 8.80
CA PRO A 208 -15.43 -0.86 7.65
C PRO A 208 -16.67 -1.67 8.06
N ASP A 209 -17.76 -1.49 7.31
CA ASP A 209 -19.01 -2.25 7.52
C ASP A 209 -18.95 -3.68 6.97
N VAL A 210 -17.90 -4.00 6.22
CA VAL A 210 -17.62 -5.33 5.66
C VAL A 210 -16.47 -5.98 6.43
N PRO A 211 -16.44 -7.32 6.56
CA PRO A 211 -15.29 -8.02 7.15
C PRO A 211 -14.02 -7.73 6.35
N VAL A 212 -12.89 -7.76 7.07
CA VAL A 212 -11.56 -7.65 6.48
C VAL A 212 -10.77 -8.91 6.80
N ASP A 213 -10.38 -9.63 5.76
CA ASP A 213 -9.58 -10.85 5.86
C ASP A 213 -8.12 -10.53 5.55
N VAL A 214 -7.21 -11.04 6.39
CA VAL A 214 -5.76 -10.91 6.20
C VAL A 214 -5.14 -12.29 6.12
N GLU A 215 -4.55 -12.59 4.96
CA GLU A 215 -3.88 -13.85 4.66
C GLU A 215 -2.38 -13.61 4.42
N GLY A 216 -1.55 -14.62 4.67
CA GLY A 216 -0.11 -14.56 4.37
C GLY A 216 0.73 -13.73 5.34
N LEU A 217 0.16 -13.23 6.44
CA LEU A 217 0.91 -12.64 7.54
C LEU A 217 1.59 -13.73 8.41
N THR A 218 2.64 -14.33 7.86
CA THR A 218 3.40 -15.41 8.52
C THR A 218 4.28 -14.88 9.66
N PRO A 219 4.77 -15.75 10.57
CA PRO A 219 5.76 -15.37 11.57
C PRO A 219 7.03 -14.74 10.97
N ALA A 220 7.51 -15.27 9.84
CA ALA A 220 8.65 -14.72 9.12
C ALA A 220 8.38 -13.30 8.59
N LEU A 221 7.16 -13.04 8.06
CA LEU A 221 6.79 -11.68 7.66
C LEU A 221 6.74 -10.73 8.86
N ARG A 222 6.18 -11.17 10.00
CA ARG A 222 6.15 -10.34 11.22
C ARG A 222 7.55 -9.97 11.68
N GLU A 223 8.48 -10.92 11.67
CA GLU A 223 9.89 -10.69 12.00
C GLU A 223 10.52 -9.64 11.06
N MET A 224 10.34 -9.77 9.74
CA MET A 224 10.82 -8.80 8.76
C MET A 224 10.28 -7.38 8.98
N LEU A 225 9.10 -7.25 9.58
CA LEU A 225 8.44 -5.96 9.85
C LEU A 225 8.67 -5.45 11.28
N GLY A 226 9.35 -6.22 12.14
CA GLY A 226 9.51 -5.90 13.56
C GLY A 226 8.18 -5.83 14.33
N ALA A 227 7.19 -6.66 13.95
CA ALA A 227 5.83 -6.64 14.49
C ALA A 227 5.61 -7.63 15.64
#